data_AF-A0A2N7JHJ5-F1
#
_entry.id   AF-A0A2N7JHJ5-F1
#
_cell.length_a   1.000
_cell.length_b   1.000
_cell.length_c   1.000
_cell.angle_alpha   90.00
_cell.angle_beta   90.00
_cell.angle_gamma   90.00
#
_symmetry.space_group_name_H-M   'P 1'
#
loop_
_entity.id
_entity.type
_entity.pdbx_description
1 polymer ?
#
loop_
_entity_poly.entity_id
_entity_poly.type
_entity_poly.pdbx_seq_one_letter_code
_entity_poly.pdbx_strand_id
1 'polypeptide(L)'
;MARTILYTYKDEDKELLFSKQEHRTIQEAVAVAEGIDITEYLKTEQQLEFISDTKAVRNYQDNYFRKLGFTKLTLKQKDNLGVGKKKK
;
A
#
# COMPACT_ATOMS: atom_id res chain seq x y z
N MET A 1 -7.01 -13.52 -6.07
CA MET A 1 -7.49 -12.39 -6.91
C MET A 1 -6.54 -11.22 -6.71
N ALA A 2 -5.77 -10.89 -7.74
CA ALA A 2 -4.90 -9.71 -7.73
C ALA A 2 -5.74 -8.44 -7.81
N ARG A 3 -5.34 -7.39 -7.08
CA ARG A 3 -5.89 -6.04 -7.16
C ARG A 3 -4.79 -5.13 -7.70
N THR A 4 -5.13 -4.07 -8.42
CA THR A 4 -4.11 -3.07 -8.81
C THR A 4 -3.96 -2.06 -7.67
N ILE A 5 -2.74 -1.67 -7.34
CA ILE A 5 -2.42 -0.54 -6.47
C ILE A 5 -2.09 0.64 -7.37
N LEU A 6 -2.64 1.81 -7.07
CA LEU A 6 -2.21 3.09 -7.61
C LEU A 6 -1.38 3.78 -6.53
N TYR A 7 -0.20 4.24 -6.91
CA TYR A 7 0.67 5.02 -6.04
C TYR A 7 1.45 6.02 -6.87
N THR A 8 1.77 7.16 -6.27
CA THR A 8 2.65 8.16 -6.87
C THR A 8 4.01 8.06 -6.18
N TYR A 9 5.08 7.86 -6.93
CA TYR A 9 6.46 7.83 -6.41
C TYR A 9 7.31 8.83 -7.17
N LYS A 10 7.95 9.77 -6.46
CA LYS A 10 8.80 10.82 -7.08
C LYS A 10 8.08 11.56 -8.23
N ASP A 11 6.83 11.96 -8.01
CA ASP A 11 5.98 12.65 -8.98
C ASP A 11 5.56 11.79 -10.21
N GLU A 12 5.87 10.49 -10.22
CA GLU A 12 5.37 9.55 -11.23
C GLU A 12 4.22 8.72 -10.67
N ASP A 13 3.05 8.80 -11.32
CA ASP A 13 1.93 7.93 -11.05
C ASP A 13 2.18 6.53 -11.63
N LYS A 14 2.20 5.53 -10.76
CA LYS A 14 2.47 4.13 -11.08
C LYS A 14 1.32 3.22 -10.66
N GLU A 15 1.14 2.17 -11.44
CA GLU A 15 0.19 1.10 -11.16
C GLU A 15 0.93 -0.22 -10.95
N LEU A 16 0.68 -0.89 -9.82
CA LEU A 16 1.28 -2.19 -9.51
C LEU A 16 0.20 -3.26 -9.35
N LEU A 17 0.45 -4.45 -9.90
CA LEU A 17 -0.40 -5.60 -9.65
C LEU A 17 -0.09 -6.19 -8.27
N PHE A 18 -1.02 -6.06 -7.34
CA PHE A 18 -0.93 -6.59 -5.98
C PHE A 18 -1.63 -7.93 -5.84
N SER A 19 -0.87 -8.94 -5.45
CA SER A 19 -1.41 -10.25 -5.06
C SER A 19 -1.27 -10.43 -3.55
N LYS A 20 -2.39 -10.60 -2.84
CA LYS A 20 -2.41 -10.94 -1.40
C LYS A 20 -1.69 -12.24 -1.05
N GLN A 21 -1.41 -13.08 -2.06
CA GLN A 21 -0.72 -14.35 -1.88
C GLN A 21 0.80 -14.15 -1.78
N GLU A 22 1.32 -13.09 -2.40
CA GLU A 22 2.75 -12.77 -2.42
C GLU A 22 3.10 -11.65 -1.44
N HIS A 23 2.19 -10.72 -1.20
CA HIS A 23 2.43 -9.59 -0.30
C HIS A 23 1.34 -9.50 0.78
N ARG A 24 1.75 -9.36 2.05
CA ARG A 24 0.82 -9.17 3.17
C ARG A 24 0.15 -7.80 3.12
N THR A 25 0.86 -6.80 2.62
CA THR A 25 0.42 -5.40 2.66
C THR A 25 0.76 -4.66 1.36
N ILE A 26 0.03 -3.58 1.07
CA ILE A 26 0.22 -2.72 -0.11
C ILE A 26 1.62 -2.11 -0.10
N GLN A 27 2.04 -1.65 1.09
CA GLN A 27 3.35 -1.11 1.41
C GLN A 27 4.49 -2.04 0.99
N GLU A 28 4.35 -3.32 1.32
CA GLU A 28 5.34 -4.33 0.99
C GLU A 28 5.44 -4.53 -0.52
N ALA A 29 4.30 -4.59 -1.21
CA ALA A 29 4.27 -4.73 -2.66
C ALA A 29 4.94 -3.55 -3.38
N VAL A 30 4.61 -2.31 -3.00
CA VAL A 30 5.21 -1.12 -3.64
C VAL A 30 6.69 -0.98 -3.31
N ALA A 31 7.11 -1.36 -2.11
CA ALA A 31 8.52 -1.36 -1.72
C ALA A 31 9.33 -2.37 -2.54
N VAL A 32 8.82 -3.60 -2.67
CA VAL A 32 9.45 -4.64 -3.50
C VAL A 32 9.50 -4.23 -4.96
N ALA A 33 8.44 -3.62 -5.50
CA ALA A 33 8.39 -3.17 -6.88
C ALA A 33 9.40 -2.06 -7.20
N GLU A 34 9.60 -1.12 -6.26
CA GLU A 34 10.57 -0.04 -6.42
C GLU A 34 11.98 -0.41 -5.90
N GLY A 35 12.15 -1.62 -5.33
CA GLY A 35 13.43 -2.10 -4.79
C GLY A 35 13.87 -1.39 -3.51
N ILE A 36 12.92 -0.93 -2.69
CA ILE A 36 13.19 -0.23 -1.43
C ILE A 36 13.24 -1.24 -0.29
N ASP A 37 14.33 -1.22 0.47
CA ASP A 37 14.45 -2.04 1.67
C ASP A 37 13.54 -1.49 2.77
N ILE A 38 12.53 -2.28 3.13
CA ILE A 38 11.60 -2.01 4.23
C ILE A 38 11.79 -2.97 5.40
N THR A 39 12.94 -3.63 5.49
CA THR A 39 13.21 -4.65 6.51
C THR A 39 13.25 -4.03 7.90
N GLU A 40 13.90 -2.86 8.03
CA GLU A 40 13.88 -2.07 9.26
C GLU A 40 12.46 -1.64 9.61
N TYR A 41 11.71 -1.18 8.60
CA TYR A 41 10.33 -0.75 8.77
C TYR A 41 9.44 -1.89 9.26
N LEU A 42 9.52 -3.10 8.69
CA LEU A 42 8.77 -4.28 9.12
C LEU A 42 9.09 -4.65 10.57
N LYS A 43 10.37 -4.56 10.95
CA LYS A 43 10.81 -4.84 12.32
C LYS A 43 10.24 -3.83 13.31
N THR A 44 10.26 -2.55 12.95
CA THR A 44 9.67 -1.48 13.78
C THR A 44 8.14 -1.57 13.81
N GLU A 45 7.49 -1.85 12.69
CA GLU A 45 6.03 -2.06 12.60
C GLU A 45 5.58 -3.20 13.51
N GLN A 46 6.25 -4.34 13.45
CA GLN A 46 5.94 -5.49 14.28
C GLN A 46 6.08 -5.14 15.78
N GLN A 47 7.13 -4.40 16.16
CA GLN A 47 7.29 -3.93 17.53
C GLN A 47 6.20 -2.94 17.95
N LEU A 48 5.82 -2.01 17.07
CA LEU A 48 4.70 -1.09 17.31
C LEU A 48 3.38 -1.85 17.45
N GLU A 49 3.13 -2.90 16.67
CA GLU A 49 1.94 -3.73 16.79
C GLU A 49 1.83 -4.40 18.17
N PHE A 50 2.96 -4.78 18.77
CA PHE A 50 3.01 -5.35 20.12
C PHE A 50 2.82 -4.32 21.23
N ILE A 51 3.20 -3.06 20.99
CA ILE A 51 3.27 -2.02 22.04
C ILE A 51 2.10 -1.03 21.95
N SER A 52 1.50 -0.85 20.77
CA SER A 52 0.62 0.29 20.47
C SER A 52 -0.66 -0.09 19.72
N ASP A 53 -1.66 0.79 19.81
CA ASP A 53 -2.91 0.67 19.06
C ASP A 53 -2.69 0.63 17.54
N THR A 54 -3.60 -0.05 16.83
CA THR A 54 -3.60 -0.19 15.36
C THR A 54 -3.53 1.16 14.62
N LYS A 55 -3.98 2.24 15.25
CA LYS A 55 -3.88 3.61 14.69
C LYS A 55 -2.44 4.12 14.64
N ALA A 56 -1.63 3.82 15.65
CA ALA A 56 -0.24 4.26 15.73
C ALA A 56 0.60 3.55 14.66
N VAL A 57 0.38 2.23 14.51
CA VAL A 57 0.95 1.43 13.42
C VAL A 57 0.65 2.09 12.08
N ARG A 58 -0.62 2.33 11.77
CA ARG A 58 -1.06 2.95 10.50
C ARG A 58 -0.42 4.32 10.24
N ASN A 59 -0.31 5.15 11.27
CA ASN A 59 0.31 6.48 11.16
C ASN A 59 1.82 6.36 10.90
N TYR A 60 2.50 5.41 11.55
CA TYR A 60 3.90 5.13 11.28
C TYR A 60 4.12 4.66 9.83
N GLN A 61 3.25 3.78 9.32
CA GLN A 61 3.26 3.36 7.92
C GLN A 61 3.17 4.58 6.99
N ASP A 62 2.14 5.41 7.16
CA ASP A 62 1.93 6.56 6.29
C ASP A 62 3.12 7.52 6.31
N ASN A 63 3.67 7.81 7.50
CA ASN A 63 4.83 8.69 7.64
C ASN A 63 6.10 8.12 7.01
N TYR A 64 6.37 6.82 7.16
CA TYR A 64 7.55 6.19 6.59
C TYR A 64 7.51 6.22 5.06
N PHE A 65 6.38 5.81 4.48
CA PHE A 65 6.20 5.82 3.03
C PHE A 65 6.19 7.24 2.46
N ARG A 66 5.62 8.20 3.19
CA ARG A 66 5.67 9.61 2.81
C ARG A 66 7.09 10.18 2.82
N LYS A 67 7.95 9.77 3.76
CA LYS A 67 9.39 10.13 3.77
C LYS A 67 10.15 9.55 2.59
N LEU A 68 9.77 8.36 2.12
CA LEU A 68 10.35 7.72 0.94
C LEU A 68 9.92 8.38 -0.39
N GLY A 69 8.96 9.32 -0.36
CA GLY A 69 8.44 9.99 -1.55
C GLY A 69 7.24 9.29 -2.18
N PHE A 70 6.63 8.32 -1.48
CA PHE A 70 5.34 7.79 -1.89
C PHE A 70 4.22 8.74 -1.47
N THR A 71 3.38 9.10 -2.42
CA THR A 71 2.15 9.85 -2.20
C THR A 71 0.97 9.06 -2.80
N LYS A 72 -0.21 9.15 -2.18
CA LYS A 72 -1.45 8.48 -2.64
C LYS A 72 -1.39 6.94 -2.76
N LEU A 73 -0.90 6.24 -1.72
CA LEU A 73 -0.95 4.77 -1.69
C LEU A 73 -2.41 4.27 -1.59
N THR A 74 -3.00 3.84 -2.71
CA THR A 74 -4.40 3.42 -2.73
C THR A 74 -4.58 2.12 -3.50
N LEU A 75 -5.45 1.24 -3.00
CA LEU A 75 -5.93 0.12 -3.80
C LEU A 75 -6.86 0.69 -4.87
N LYS A 76 -6.62 0.35 -6.14
CA LYS A 76 -7.60 0.57 -7.20
C LYS A 76 -8.87 -0.14 -6.76
N GLN A 77 -9.90 0.66 -6.45
CA GLN A 77 -11.21 0.11 -6.17
C GLN A 77 -11.56 -0.75 -7.38
N LYS A 78 -11.85 -2.03 -7.12
CA LYS A 78 -12.57 -2.83 -8.09
C LYS A 78 -13.82 -2.03 -8.40
N ASP A 79 -14.01 -1.68 -9.66
CA ASP A 79 -15.22 -1.01 -10.12
C ASP A 79 -16.38 -1.92 -9.74
N ASN A 80 -16.95 -1.69 -8.55
CA ASN A 80 -18.19 -2.31 -8.14
C ASN A 80 -19.24 -1.57 -8.95
N LEU A 81 -19.34 -1.92 -10.23
CA LEU A 81 -20.56 -1.76 -10.99
C LEU A 81 -21.60 -2.56 -10.21
N GLY A 82 -22.26 -1.90 -9.26
CA GLY A 82 -23.46 -2.39 -8.65
C GLY A 82 -24.35 -2.85 -9.80
N VAL A 83 -24.79 -4.10 -9.71
CA VAL A 83 -25.72 -4.74 -10.64
C VAL A 83 -26.84 -3.75 -11.01
N GLY A 84 -26.73 -3.08 -12.18
CA GLY A 84 -27.78 -2.16 -12.63
C GLY A 84 -27.40 -0.88 -13.40
N LYS A 85 -26.14 -0.45 -13.53
CA LYS A 85 -25.84 0.72 -14.39
C LYS A 85 -25.31 0.31 -15.78
N LYS A 86 -26.23 0.28 -16.75
CA LYS A 86 -25.91 0.25 -18.19
C LYS A 86 -25.17 1.56 -18.55
N LYS A 87 -24.05 1.44 -19.28
CA LYS A 87 -23.39 2.60 -19.92
C LYS A 87 -24.41 3.30 -20.83
N LYS A 88 -24.57 4.61 -20.67
CA LYS A 88 -25.19 5.48 -21.67
C LYS A 88 -24.17 5.80 -22.75
#